data_AF-A0A258B7U1-F1
#
_entry.id   AF-A0A258B7U1-F1
#
_cell.length_a   1.000
_cell.length_b   1.000
_cell.length_c   1.000
_cell.angle_alpha   90.00
_cell.angle_beta   90.00
_cell.angle_gamma   90.00
#
_symmetry.space_group_name_H-M   'P 1'
#
loop_
_entity.id
_entity.type
_entity.pdbx_description
1 polymer ?
#
loop_
_entity_poly.entity_id
_entity_poly.type
_entity_poly.pdbx_seq_one_letter_code
_entity_poly.pdbx_strand_id
1 'polypeptide(L)' 'PLEAQHIDVLGIPIRTVKIQVAAGRNLAVLVEAAVRNTILQLRGIDTLKEFIERQRLQMNAEADAVKSQGRLI' A
#
# COMPACT_ATOMS: atom_id res chain seq x y z
N PRO A 1 -2.51 5.56 -5.03
CA PRO A 1 -1.34 6.03 -4.24
C PRO A 1 -1.81 7.00 -3.15
N LEU A 2 -1.54 6.72 -1.88
CA LEU A 2 -1.69 7.74 -0.84
C LEU A 2 -0.69 8.84 -1.20
N GLU A 3 -1.17 9.96 -1.72
CA GLU A 3 -0.31 11.09 -2.06
C GLU A 3 0.49 11.49 -0.83
N ALA A 4 1.80 11.70 -1.01
CA ALA A 4 2.66 12.12 0.07
C ALA A 4 2.15 13.46 0.60
N GLN A 5 1.73 13.50 1.87
CA GLN A 5 1.33 14.74 2.51
C GLN A 5 2.60 15.52 2.89
N HIS A 6 2.56 16.84 2.77
CA HIS A 6 3.64 17.71 3.20
C HIS A 6 3.12 18.68 4.27
N ILE A 7 3.97 18.97 5.25
CA ILE A 7 3.75 20.03 6.23
C ILE A 7 4.89 21.04 6.04
N ASP A 8 4.55 22.33 5.98
CA ASP A 8 5.54 23.39 5.92
C ASP A 8 6.16 23.61 7.30
N VAL A 9 7.49 23.61 7.34
CA VAL A 9 8.26 23.96 8.54
C VAL A 9 9.33 24.97 8.12
N LEU A 10 9.18 26.22 8.55
CA LEU A 10 10.09 27.32 8.21
C LEU A 10 10.26 27.52 6.68
N GLY A 11 9.19 27.33 5.90
CA GLY A 11 9.21 27.45 4.43
C GLY A 11 9.77 26.21 3.72
N ILE A 12 10.05 25.13 4.45
CA ILE A 12 10.55 23.87 3.88
C ILE A 12 9.42 22.83 3.93
N PRO A 13 9.03 22.22 2.79
CA PRO A 13 7.97 21.22 2.75
C PRO A 13 8.47 19.85 3.21
N ILE A 14 8.16 19.47 4.45
CA ILE A 14 8.55 18.19 5.04
C ILE A 14 7.50 17.12 4.76
N ARG A 15 7.94 15.98 4.20
CA ARG A 15 7.07 14.82 3.96
C ARG A 15 6.53 14.28 5.28
N THR A 16 5.21 14.08 5.34
CA THR A 16 4.46 13.67 6.52
C THR A 16 3.53 12.49 6.21
N VAL A 17 3.33 11.63 7.20
CA VAL A 17 2.37 10.52 7.16
C VAL A 17 1.40 10.66 8.33
N LYS A 18 0.10 10.62 8.06
CA LYS A 18 -0.94 10.57 9.10
C LYS A 18 -1.33 9.12 9.37
N ILE A 19 -1.20 8.68 10.61
CA ILE A 19 -1.52 7.31 11.04
C ILE A 19 -2.70 7.35 11.98
N GLN A 20 -3.79 6.67 11.61
CA GLN A 20 -4.95 6.52 12.49
C GLN A 20 -4.65 5.50 13.59
N VAL A 21 -4.79 5.92 14.84
CA VAL A 21 -4.55 5.08 16.02
C VAL A 21 -5.86 4.60 16.64
N ALA A 22 -5.81 3.41 17.26
CA ALA A 22 -6.91 2.81 17.99
C ALA A 22 -6.35 2.13 19.26
N ALA A 23 -7.18 1.99 20.29
CA ALA A 23 -6.78 1.30 21.52
C ALA A 23 -6.30 -0.13 21.23
N GLY A 24 -5.26 -0.58 21.94
CA GLY A 24 -4.66 -1.91 21.75
C GLY A 24 -3.67 -2.02 20.58
N ARG A 25 -3.44 -0.96 19.80
CA ARG A 25 -2.39 -0.96 18.76
C ARG A 25 -1.05 -0.47 19.34
N ASN A 26 0.02 -1.23 19.07
CA ASN A 26 1.36 -0.82 19.47
C ASN A 26 1.86 0.33 18.58
N LEU A 27 1.97 1.52 19.16
CA LEU A 27 2.43 2.72 18.45
C LEU A 27 3.86 2.57 17.90
N ALA A 28 4.76 1.88 18.61
CA ALA A 28 6.13 1.69 18.16
C ALA A 28 6.17 0.91 16.85
N VAL A 29 5.38 -0.15 16.74
CA VAL A 29 5.30 -0.97 15.52
C VAL A 29 4.67 -0.19 14.37
N LEU A 30 3.63 0.62 14.63
CA LEU A 30 3.01 1.44 13.61
C LEU A 30 3.99 2.48 13.04
N VAL A 31 4.77 3.12 13.91
CA VAL A 31 5.79 4.09 13.50
C VAL A 31 6.92 3.41 12.73
N GLU A 32 7.43 2.28 13.21
CA GLU A 32 8.47 1.50 12.52
C GLU A 32 8.02 1.10 11.10
N ALA A 33 6.81 0.57 10.97
CA ALA A 33 6.25 0.16 9.69
C ALA A 33 6.08 1.36 8.74
N ALA A 34 5.61 2.50 9.24
CA ALA A 34 5.44 3.72 8.44
C ALA A 34 6.79 4.29 7.97
N VAL A 35 7.81 4.30 8.84
CA VAL A 35 9.18 4.72 8.50
C VAL A 35 9.78 3.78 7.46
N ARG A 36 9.67 2.45 7.67
CA ARG A 36 10.15 1.45 6.71
C ARG A 36 9.49 1.61 5.34
N ASN A 37 8.17 1.79 5.30
CA ASN A 37 7.45 2.05 4.04
C ASN A 37 7.93 3.33 3.36
N THR A 38 8.16 4.40 4.12
CA THR A 38 8.69 5.67 3.58
C THR A 38 10.09 5.49 2.99
N ILE A 39 10.97 4.75 3.66
CA ILE A 39 12.31 4.44 3.13
C ILE A 39 12.21 3.65 1.82
N LEU A 40 11.31 2.67 1.73
CA LEU A 40 11.09 1.91 0.49
C LEU A 40 10.61 2.82 -0.64
N GLN A 41 9.65 3.70 -0.38
CA GLN A 41 9.17 4.67 -1.38
C GLN A 41 10.27 5.63 -1.84
N LEU A 42 11.11 6.12 -0.92
CA LEU A 42 12.26 6.97 -1.27
C LEU A 42 13.31 6.22 -2.11
N ARG A 43 13.39 4.89 -1.98
CA ARG A 43 14.21 4.02 -2.84
C ARG A 43 13.51 3.61 -4.15
N GLY A 44 12.32 4.15 -4.44
CA GLY A 44 11.55 3.83 -5.64
C GLY A 44 10.80 2.50 -5.57
N ILE A 45 10.69 1.89 -4.38
CA ILE A 45 9.99 0.62 -4.18
C ILE A 45 8.57 0.94 -3.69
N ASP A 46 7.56 0.65 -4.53
CA ASP A 46 6.14 0.77 -4.20
C ASP A 46 5.49 -0.61 -4.06
N THR A 47 5.48 -1.11 -2.82
CA THR A 47 4.93 -2.42 -2.46
C THR A 47 3.41 -2.49 -2.63
N LEU A 48 2.69 -1.37 -2.51
CA LEU A 48 1.25 -1.32 -2.68
C LEU A 48 0.87 -1.50 -4.15
N LYS A 49 1.58 -0.79 -5.05
CA LYS A 49 1.37 -0.95 -6.49
C LYS A 49 1.64 -2.39 -6.92
N GLU A 50 2.76 -2.96 -6.48
CA GLU A 50 3.09 -4.36 -6.77
C GLU A 50 2.01 -5.33 -6.28
N PHE A 51 1.50 -5.12 -5.06
CA PHE A 51 0.43 -5.94 -4.51
C PHE A 51 -0.86 -5.86 -5.34
N ILE A 52 -1.28 -4.66 -5.74
CA ILE A 52 -2.49 -4.45 -6.56
C ILE A 52 -2.37 -5.14 -7.93
N GLU A 53 -1.22 -5.02 -8.59
CA GLU A 53 -0.99 -5.69 -9.87
C GLU A 53 -1.07 -7.22 -9.73
N ARG A 54 -0.43 -7.78 -8.70
CA ARG A 54 -0.50 -9.22 -8.40
C ARG A 54 -1.93 -9.67 -8.12
N GLN A 55 -2.68 -8.91 -7.32
CA GLN A 55 -4.09 -9.18 -7.03
C GLN A 55 -4.93 -9.19 -8.31
N ARG A 56 -4.76 -8.20 -9.18
CA ARG A 56 -5.50 -8.09 -10.45
C ARG A 56 -5.24 -9.27 -11.37
N LEU A 57 -3.98 -9.71 -11.48
CA LEU A 57 -3.62 -10.89 -12.27
C LEU A 57 -4.30 -12.15 -11.73
N GLN A 58 -4.33 -12.34 -10.40
CA GLN A 58 -5.00 -13.49 -9.79
C GLN A 58 -6.52 -13.47 -9.99
N MET A 59 -7.17 -12.33 -9.79
CA MET A 59 -8.62 -12.19 -10.02
C MET A 59 -9.02 -12.49 -11.47
N ASN A 60 -8.20 -12.07 -12.45
CA ASN A 60 -8.45 -12.38 -13.86
C ASN A 60 -8.24 -13.87 -14.16
N ALA A 61 -7.20 -14.49 -13.61
CA ALA A 61 -6.94 -15.92 -13.77
C ALA A 61 -8.07 -16.77 -13.18
N GLU A 62 -8.60 -16.41 -12.02
CA GLU A 62 -9.78 -17.04 -11.43
C GLU A 62 -11.02 -16.88 -12.30
N ALA A 63 -11.27 -15.67 -12.83
CA ALA A 63 -12.40 -15.41 -13.71
C ALA A 63 -12.36 -16.23 -15.01
N ASP A 64 -11.17 -16.46 -15.58
CA ASP A 64 -11.00 -17.27 -16.77
C ASP A 64 -11.10 -18.78 -16.49
N ALA A 65 -10.66 -19.23 -15.31
CA ALA A 65 -10.87 -20.60 -14.86
C ALA A 65 -12.37 -20.94 -14.74
N VAL A 66 -13.17 -20.05 -14.15
CA VAL A 66 -14.62 -20.21 -13.98
C VAL A 66 -15.35 -20.30 -15.33
N LYS A 67 -14.96 -19.47 -16.32
CA LYS A 67 -15.54 -19.52 -17.67
C LYS A 67 -15.23 -20.83 -18.40
N SER A 68 -14.06 -21.43 -18.17
CA SER A 68 -13.69 -22.69 -18.81
C SER A 68 -14.48 -23.89 -18.28
N GLN A 69 -14.77 -23.91 -16.97
CA GLN A 69 -15.60 -24.95 -16.35
C GLN A 69 -17.08 -24.84 -16.73
N GLY A 70 -17.62 -23.62 -16.90
CA GLY A 70 -18.99 -23.42 -17.37
C GLY A 70 -19.24 -23.82 -18.83
N ARG A 71 -18.19 -24.08 -19.62
CA ARG A 71 -18.29 -24.53 -21.02
C ARG A 71 -18.29 -26.06 -21.19
N LEU A 72 -18.16 -26.82 -20.10
CA LEU A 72 -18.08 -28.28 -20.12
C LEU A 72 -19.37 -29.02 -19.69
N ILE A 73 -20.48 -28.29 -19.51
CA ILE A 73 -21.81 -28.85 -19.22
C ILE A 73 -22.76 -28.47 -20.35
#